data_AF-A0A661UIQ9-F1
#
_entry.id   AF-A0A661UIQ9-F1
#
_cell.length_a   1.000
_cell.length_b   1.000
_cell.length_c   1.000
_cell.angle_alpha   90.00
_cell.angle_beta   90.00
_cell.angle_gamma   90.00
#
_symmetry.space_group_name_H-M   'P 1'
#
loop_
_entity.id
_entity.type
_entity.pdbx_description
1 polymer ?
#
loop_
_entity_poly.entity_id
_entity_poly.type
_entity_poly.pdbx_seq_one_letter_code
_entity_poly.pdbx_strand_id
1 'polypeptide(L)'
;DRLYEKYESLFEEERYTFDGKKALIKIINSLPSKNSEELYREIHSLNPRMAEDIRINIFLIEDILKLDNDVIKAIIKSIHHNLLVTFLASTEDKIREKFTINLTKRAALILEEDIELLGNLSQDEKEKAIDEMLATIRMILKYI
;
A
#
# COMPACT_ATOMS: atom_id res chain seq x y z
N ASP A 1 -36.99 -34.24 -21.06
CA ASP A 1 -37.09 -33.05 -20.20
C ASP A 1 -36.41 -31.79 -20.77
N ARG A 2 -36.84 -31.30 -21.95
CA ARG A 2 -36.31 -30.03 -22.52
C ARG A 2 -36.62 -28.79 -21.68
N LEU A 3 -37.66 -28.87 -20.84
CA LEU A 3 -38.03 -27.82 -19.90
C LEU A 3 -37.02 -27.71 -18.75
N TYR A 4 -36.47 -28.83 -18.27
CA TYR A 4 -35.42 -28.82 -17.24
C TYR A 4 -34.09 -28.31 -17.80
N GLU A 5 -33.70 -28.71 -19.00
CA GLU A 5 -32.50 -28.17 -19.68
C GLU A 5 -32.60 -26.66 -19.88
N LYS A 6 -33.79 -26.15 -20.27
CA LYS A 6 -34.03 -24.71 -20.41
C LYS A 6 -34.12 -23.99 -19.05
N TYR A 7 -34.53 -24.68 -18.00
CA TYR A 7 -34.54 -24.13 -16.63
C TYR A 7 -33.11 -24.03 -16.08
N GLU A 8 -32.25 -25.02 -16.31
CA GLU A 8 -30.84 -24.95 -15.93
C GLU A 8 -30.07 -23.89 -16.73
N SER A 9 -30.31 -23.77 -18.05
CA SER A 9 -29.63 -22.74 -18.87
C SER A 9 -30.03 -21.32 -18.47
N LEU A 10 -31.26 -21.11 -18.00
CA LEU A 10 -31.73 -19.82 -17.50
C LEU A 10 -31.14 -19.49 -16.11
N PHE A 11 -30.80 -20.48 -15.29
CA PHE A 11 -30.10 -20.29 -14.01
C PHE A 11 -28.58 -20.14 -14.17
N GLU A 12 -27.99 -20.63 -15.26
CA GLU A 12 -26.58 -20.38 -15.58
C GLU A 12 -26.32 -18.94 -16.06
N GLU A 13 -27.31 -18.27 -16.67
CA GLU A 13 -27.15 -16.90 -17.21
C GLU A 13 -27.17 -15.77 -16.17
N GLU A 14 -27.45 -16.02 -14.88
CA GLU A 14 -27.38 -15.02 -13.80
C GLU A 14 -26.42 -15.40 -12.66
N ARG A 15 -25.38 -16.21 -12.93
CA ARG A 15 -24.24 -16.24 -12.00
C ARG A 15 -23.46 -14.94 -12.16
N TYR A 16 -23.75 -13.94 -11.32
CA TYR A 16 -22.79 -12.89 -11.02
C TYR A 16 -21.48 -13.58 -10.60
N THR A 17 -20.48 -13.60 -11.49
CA THR A 17 -19.14 -14.10 -11.16
C THR A 17 -18.51 -13.12 -10.18
N PHE A 18 -18.78 -13.32 -8.89
CA PHE A 18 -18.18 -12.56 -7.81
C PHE A 18 -16.72 -12.99 -7.66
N ASP A 19 -15.81 -12.16 -8.14
CA ASP A 19 -14.38 -12.39 -7.96
C ASP A 19 -13.99 -12.03 -6.51
N GLY A 20 -14.12 -13.02 -5.62
CA GLY A 20 -13.78 -12.88 -4.20
C GLY A 20 -12.32 -12.48 -3.96
N LYS A 21 -11.39 -12.83 -4.86
CA LYS A 21 -10.00 -12.40 -4.76
C LYS A 21 -9.88 -10.90 -4.99
N LYS A 22 -10.51 -10.36 -6.03
CA LYS A 22 -10.54 -8.90 -6.28
C LYS A 22 -11.23 -8.14 -5.16
N ALA A 23 -12.32 -8.67 -4.63
CA ALA A 23 -13.00 -8.07 -3.49
C ALA A 23 -12.07 -8.00 -2.26
N LEU A 24 -11.37 -9.10 -1.96
CA LEU A 24 -10.43 -9.16 -0.84
C LEU A 24 -9.24 -8.21 -1.03
N ILE A 25 -8.64 -8.16 -2.21
CA ILE A 25 -7.56 -7.22 -2.56
C ILE A 25 -8.02 -5.77 -2.31
N LYS A 26 -9.23 -5.43 -2.76
CA LYS A 26 -9.80 -4.09 -2.58
C LYS A 26 -9.99 -3.77 -1.10
N ILE A 27 -10.47 -4.73 -0.31
CA ILE A 27 -10.62 -4.58 1.15
C ILE A 27 -9.25 -4.34 1.78
N ILE A 28 -8.27 -5.21 1.55
CA ILE A 28 -6.93 -5.09 2.13
C ILE A 28 -6.28 -3.74 1.78
N ASN A 29 -6.36 -3.32 0.52
CA ASN A 29 -5.83 -2.03 0.06
C ASN A 29 -6.61 -0.81 0.58
N SER A 30 -7.76 -1.00 1.23
CA SER A 30 -8.55 0.07 1.86
C SER A 30 -8.38 0.13 3.38
N LEU A 31 -7.75 -0.88 3.98
CA LEU A 31 -7.50 -0.91 5.41
C LEU A 31 -6.28 -0.05 5.80
N PRO A 32 -6.22 0.42 7.06
CA PRO A 32 -4.98 0.91 7.67
C PRO A 32 -3.83 -0.08 7.47
N SER A 33 -2.61 0.44 7.33
CA SER A 33 -1.37 -0.31 7.10
C SER A 33 -1.25 -1.52 8.03
N LYS A 34 -1.32 -1.27 9.34
CA LYS A 34 -1.23 -2.30 10.39
C LYS A 34 -2.26 -3.43 10.19
N ASN A 35 -3.51 -3.07 9.93
CA ASN A 35 -4.59 -4.03 9.71
C ASN A 35 -4.39 -4.79 8.39
N SER A 36 -3.88 -4.13 7.36
CA SER A 36 -3.61 -4.76 6.06
C SER A 36 -2.50 -5.82 6.16
N GLU A 37 -1.44 -5.53 6.93
CA GLU A 37 -0.37 -6.48 7.22
C GLU A 37 -0.86 -7.65 8.07
N GLU A 38 -1.60 -7.38 9.14
CA GLU A 38 -2.16 -8.40 10.02
C GLU A 38 -3.09 -9.35 9.25
N LEU A 39 -4.03 -8.80 8.50
CA LEU A 39 -4.94 -9.58 7.68
C LEU A 39 -4.21 -10.41 6.62
N TYR A 40 -3.17 -9.84 5.97
CA TYR A 40 -2.35 -10.60 5.03
C TYR A 40 -1.63 -11.78 5.72
N ARG A 41 -1.06 -11.57 6.91
CA ARG A 41 -0.41 -12.63 7.70
C ARG A 41 -1.39 -13.75 8.06
N GLU A 42 -2.62 -13.40 8.46
CA GLU A 42 -3.66 -14.38 8.75
C GLU A 42 -4.05 -15.19 7.50
N ILE A 43 -4.27 -14.52 6.37
CA ILE A 43 -4.58 -15.19 5.09
C ILE A 43 -3.43 -16.12 4.69
N HIS A 44 -2.18 -15.68 4.85
CA HIS A 44 -1.00 -16.49 4.55
C HIS A 44 -0.91 -17.72 5.46
N SER A 45 -1.23 -17.60 6.75
CA SER A 45 -1.26 -18.72 7.69
C SER A 45 -2.33 -19.76 7.32
N LEU A 46 -3.52 -19.29 6.91
CA LEU A 46 -4.64 -20.16 6.54
C LEU A 46 -4.47 -20.81 5.16
N ASN A 47 -3.99 -20.05 4.18
CA ASN A 47 -3.83 -20.51 2.81
C ASN A 47 -2.68 -19.75 2.11
N PRO A 48 -1.44 -20.27 2.18
CA PRO A 48 -0.27 -19.63 1.56
C PRO A 48 -0.43 -19.41 0.06
N ARG A 49 -1.07 -20.35 -0.64
CA ARG A 49 -1.27 -20.26 -2.09
C ARG A 49 -2.19 -19.09 -2.46
N MET A 50 -3.26 -18.90 -1.70
CA MET A 50 -4.17 -17.77 -1.90
C MET A 50 -3.52 -16.45 -1.52
N ALA A 51 -2.74 -16.42 -0.44
CA ALA A 51 -1.98 -15.25 -0.04
C ALA A 51 -1.01 -14.80 -1.15
N GLU A 52 -0.28 -15.74 -1.75
CA GLU A 52 0.63 -15.43 -2.86
C GLU A 52 -0.13 -14.89 -4.08
N ASP A 53 -1.28 -15.49 -4.42
CA ASP A 53 -2.14 -15.01 -5.53
C ASP A 53 -2.61 -13.55 -5.32
N ILE A 54 -2.97 -13.17 -4.08
CA ILE A 54 -3.43 -11.80 -3.79
C ILE A 54 -2.28 -10.82 -3.54
N ARG A 55 -1.10 -11.32 -3.13
CA ARG A 55 0.06 -10.49 -2.75
C ARG A 55 0.50 -9.56 -3.86
N ILE A 56 0.43 -10.04 -5.09
CA ILE A 56 0.78 -9.32 -6.32
C ILE A 56 -0.04 -8.02 -6.48
N ASN A 57 -1.24 -7.99 -5.90
CA ASN A 57 -2.19 -6.89 -6.07
C ASN A 57 -2.34 -6.03 -4.80
N ILE A 58 -1.59 -6.32 -3.74
CA ILE A 58 -1.59 -5.53 -2.50
C ILE A 58 -0.32 -4.67 -2.47
N PHE A 59 -0.46 -3.41 -2.09
CA PHE A 59 0.69 -2.53 -1.87
C PHE A 59 0.90 -2.30 -0.37
N LEU A 60 1.89 -2.97 0.19
CA LEU A 60 2.32 -2.83 1.59
C LEU A 60 3.50 -1.86 1.70
N ILE A 61 3.84 -1.48 2.93
CA ILE A 61 4.94 -0.54 3.19
C ILE A 61 6.28 -1.07 2.69
N GLU A 62 6.51 -2.38 2.78
CA GLU A 62 7.74 -3.02 2.31
C GLU A 62 7.87 -3.01 0.79
N ASP A 63 6.77 -2.82 0.05
CA ASP A 63 6.80 -2.72 -1.42
C ASP A 63 7.47 -1.43 -1.89
N ILE A 64 7.55 -0.40 -1.04
CA ILE A 64 8.27 0.84 -1.35
C ILE A 64 9.73 0.57 -1.70
N LEU A 65 10.37 -0.41 -1.04
CA LEU A 65 11.78 -0.74 -1.30
C LEU A 65 12.00 -1.29 -2.72
N LYS A 66 10.96 -1.89 -3.31
CA LYS A 66 10.97 -2.47 -4.65
C LYS A 66 10.74 -1.44 -5.76
N LEU A 67 10.31 -0.22 -5.42
CA LEU A 67 10.07 0.83 -6.40
C LEU A 67 11.38 1.32 -7.02
N ASP A 68 11.34 1.59 -8.33
CA ASP A 68 12.46 2.20 -9.03
C ASP A 68 12.69 3.65 -8.58
N ASN A 69 13.93 4.11 -8.71
CA ASN A 69 14.33 5.45 -8.32
C ASN A 69 13.50 6.55 -8.99
N ASP A 70 13.08 6.35 -10.24
CA ASP A 70 12.25 7.33 -10.95
C ASP A 70 10.84 7.43 -10.38
N VAL A 71 10.27 6.31 -9.90
CA VAL A 71 8.99 6.30 -9.18
C VAL A 71 9.14 7.00 -7.82
N ILE A 72 10.22 6.73 -7.07
CA ILE A 72 10.49 7.41 -5.80
C ILE A 72 10.62 8.93 -6.00
N LYS A 73 11.34 9.38 -7.03
CA LYS A 73 11.44 10.81 -7.37
C LYS A 73 10.08 11.41 -7.74
N ALA A 74 9.23 10.67 -8.44
CA ALA A 74 7.87 11.11 -8.75
C ALA A 74 7.06 11.29 -7.46
N ILE A 75 7.12 10.31 -6.55
CA ILE A 75 6.47 10.37 -5.23
C ILE A 75 6.95 11.61 -4.46
N ILE A 76 8.26 11.81 -4.32
CA ILE A 76 8.85 12.96 -3.62
C ILE A 76 8.33 14.30 -4.16
N LYS A 77 8.15 14.42 -5.47
CA LYS A 77 7.65 15.64 -6.10
C LYS A 77 6.14 15.87 -5.93
N SER A 78 5.38 14.80 -5.67
CA SER A 78 3.92 14.82 -5.61
C SER A 78 3.37 14.94 -4.18
N ILE A 79 4.20 14.73 -3.16
CA ILE A 79 3.80 14.78 -1.74
C ILE A 79 4.18 16.10 -1.09
N HIS A 80 3.41 16.52 -0.09
CA HIS A 80 3.77 17.65 0.75
C HIS A 80 5.00 17.32 1.61
N HIS A 81 5.91 18.28 1.73
CA HIS A 81 7.15 18.11 2.49
C HIS A 81 6.90 17.67 3.94
N ASN A 82 5.91 18.27 4.62
CA ASN A 82 5.57 17.89 6.00
C ASN A 82 5.13 16.43 6.13
N LEU A 83 4.38 15.91 5.15
CA LEU A 83 3.99 14.50 5.12
C LEU A 83 5.20 13.60 4.88
N LEU A 84 6.15 14.01 4.03
CA LEU A 84 7.39 13.26 3.83
C LEU A 84 8.22 13.19 5.12
N VAL A 85 8.36 14.31 5.84
CA VAL A 85 9.11 14.38 7.11
C VAL A 85 8.47 13.46 8.15
N THR A 86 7.17 13.59 8.41
CA THR A 86 6.48 12.78 9.43
C THR A 86 6.47 11.29 9.07
N PHE A 87 6.30 10.97 7.78
CA PHE A 87 6.40 9.60 7.30
C PHE A 87 7.79 8.99 7.53
N LEU A 88 8.85 9.68 7.12
CA LEU A 88 10.22 9.15 7.24
C LEU A 88 10.71 9.08 8.69
N ALA A 89 10.23 9.95 9.56
CA ALA A 89 10.42 9.86 11.00
C ALA A 89 9.72 8.63 11.62
N SER A 90 8.68 8.11 10.96
CA SER A 90 7.85 6.98 11.41
C SER A 90 8.27 5.63 10.83
N THR A 91 9.19 5.60 9.87
CA THR A 91 9.60 4.39 9.14
C THR A 91 10.98 3.88 9.55
N GLU A 92 11.26 2.62 9.21
CA GLU A 92 12.59 2.03 9.33
C GLU A 92 13.63 2.72 8.45
N ASP A 93 14.90 2.66 8.87
CA ASP A 93 16.04 3.31 8.19
C ASP A 93 16.16 2.95 6.72
N LYS A 94 15.82 1.71 6.32
CA LYS A 94 15.88 1.27 4.92
C LYS A 94 14.93 2.05 4.02
N ILE A 95 13.73 2.36 4.51
CA ILE A 95 12.75 3.16 3.78
C ILE A 95 13.23 4.60 3.72
N ARG A 96 13.72 5.14 4.85
CA ARG A 96 14.31 6.48 4.89
C ARG A 96 15.43 6.64 3.86
N GLU A 97 16.39 5.72 3.87
CA GLU A 97 17.49 5.71 2.91
C GLU A 97 16.96 5.70 1.48
N LYS A 98 16.00 4.83 1.14
CA LYS A 98 15.40 4.74 -0.21
C LYS A 98 14.90 6.09 -0.72
N PHE A 99 14.26 6.89 0.13
CA PHE A 99 13.83 8.25 -0.22
C PHE A 99 15.01 9.22 -0.28
N THR A 100 15.90 9.19 0.72
CA THR A 100 17.02 10.13 0.82
C THR A 100 18.02 10.02 -0.34
N ILE A 101 18.29 8.82 -0.88
CA ILE A 101 19.20 8.69 -2.05
C ILE A 101 18.63 9.40 -3.29
N ASN A 102 17.31 9.56 -3.35
CA ASN A 102 16.61 10.18 -4.47
C ASN A 102 16.45 11.71 -4.31
N LEU A 103 17.00 12.28 -3.24
CA LEU A 103 17.05 13.72 -2.99
C LEU A 103 18.39 14.33 -3.43
N THR A 104 18.38 15.65 -3.64
CA THR A 104 19.62 16.40 -3.74
C THR A 104 20.28 16.50 -2.36
N LYS A 105 21.61 16.67 -2.30
CA LYS A 105 22.34 16.81 -1.02
C LYS A 105 21.75 17.88 -0.10
N ARG A 106 21.31 19.00 -0.67
CA ARG A 106 20.66 20.09 0.08
C ARG A 106 19.28 19.68 0.60
N ALA A 107 18.46 19.03 -0.22
CA ALA A 107 17.14 18.59 0.19
C ALA A 107 17.20 17.48 1.26
N ALA A 108 18.17 16.56 1.14
CA ALA A 108 18.43 15.56 2.17
C ALA A 108 18.82 16.20 3.50
N LEU A 109 19.71 17.21 3.50
CA LEU A 109 20.08 17.93 4.73
C LEU A 109 18.88 18.59 5.41
N ILE A 110 18.05 19.30 4.64
CA ILE A 110 16.82 19.94 5.16
C ILE A 110 15.87 18.90 5.74
N LEU A 111 15.69 17.77 5.06
CA LEU A 111 14.82 16.69 5.52
C LEU A 111 15.30 16.12 6.87
N GLU A 112 16.60 15.87 7.04
CA GLU A 112 17.14 15.36 8.30
C GLU A 112 17.00 16.39 9.44
N GLU A 113 17.30 17.67 9.17
CA GLU A 113 17.08 18.76 10.14
C GLU A 113 15.61 18.84 10.58
N ASP A 114 14.67 18.73 9.63
CA ASP A 114 13.23 18.75 9.93
C ASP A 114 12.77 17.53 10.73
N ILE A 115 13.33 16.34 10.45
CA ILE A 115 13.05 15.12 11.23
C ILE A 115 13.55 15.27 12.67
N GLU A 116 14.74 15.84 12.87
CA GLU A 116 15.29 16.12 14.20
C GLU A 116 14.42 17.12 14.98
N LEU A 117 13.92 18.15 14.31
CA LEU A 117 13.04 19.17 14.89
C LEU A 117 11.65 18.63 15.24
N LEU A 118 11.15 17.65 14.50
CA LEU A 118 9.85 17.03 14.72
C LEU A 118 9.73 16.41 16.11
N GLY A 119 10.85 15.92 16.66
CA GLY A 119 10.90 15.26 17.95
C GLY A 119 10.16 13.91 17.97
N ASN A 120 9.73 13.49 19.15
CA ASN A 120 9.05 12.20 19.32
C ASN A 120 7.57 12.29 18.93
N LEU A 121 7.20 11.56 17.88
CA LEU A 121 5.80 11.34 17.52
C LEU A 121 5.15 10.29 18.44
N SER A 122 3.87 10.52 18.76
CA SER A 122 3.01 9.50 19.35
C SER A 122 2.75 8.35 18.36
N GLN A 123 2.37 7.19 18.86
CA GLN A 123 2.11 6.02 18.01
C GLN A 123 0.97 6.28 17.00
N ASP A 124 -0.05 7.04 17.39
CA ASP A 124 -1.18 7.42 16.54
C ASP A 124 -0.74 8.34 15.39
N GLU A 125 0.15 9.31 15.66
CA GLU A 125 0.71 10.18 14.62
C GLU A 125 1.55 9.40 13.61
N LYS A 126 2.34 8.43 14.08
CA LYS A 126 3.15 7.55 13.22
C LYS A 126 2.27 6.73 12.29
N GLU A 127 1.24 6.07 12.84
CA GLU A 127 0.31 5.24 12.07
C GLU A 127 -0.44 6.07 11.02
N LYS A 128 -0.91 7.28 11.38
CA LYS A 128 -1.57 8.20 10.45
C LYS A 128 -0.67 8.65 9.30
N ALA A 129 0.59 9.01 9.60
CA ALA A 129 1.54 9.44 8.57
C ALA A 129 1.84 8.31 7.56
N ILE A 130 1.99 7.07 8.06
CA ILE A 130 2.17 5.88 7.21
C ILE A 130 0.94 5.64 6.33
N ASP A 131 -0.25 5.66 6.90
CA ASP A 131 -1.49 5.42 6.16
C ASP A 131 -1.73 6.48 5.07
N GLU A 132 -1.53 7.76 5.40
CA GLU A 132 -1.66 8.86 4.45
C GLU A 132 -0.63 8.77 3.32
N MET A 133 0.62 8.43 3.65
CA MET A 133 1.66 8.21 2.64
C MET A 133 1.32 7.05 1.72
N LEU A 134 0.93 5.89 2.26
CA LEU A 134 0.57 4.72 1.45
C LEU A 134 -0.64 4.98 0.56
N ALA A 135 -1.66 5.67 1.08
CA ALA A 135 -2.80 6.10 0.27
C ALA A 135 -2.36 6.98 -0.90
N THR A 136 -1.43 7.91 -0.66
CA THR A 136 -0.89 8.81 -1.67
C THR A 136 -0.05 8.05 -2.71
N ILE A 137 0.83 7.15 -2.28
CA ILE A 137 1.63 6.31 -3.18
C ILE A 137 0.73 5.42 -4.04
N ARG A 138 -0.27 4.76 -3.44
CA ARG A 138 -1.25 3.95 -4.18
C ARG A 138 -2.01 4.76 -5.22
N MET A 139 -2.30 6.03 -4.94
CA MET A 139 -2.91 6.93 -5.92
C MET A 139 -1.93 7.23 -7.05
N ILE A 140 -0.69 7.62 -6.75
CA ILE A 140 0.35 7.93 -7.75
C ILE A 140 0.61 6.74 -8.67
N LEU A 141 0.76 5.53 -8.10
CA LEU A 141 1.01 4.29 -8.86
C LEU A 141 -0.16 3.88 -9.77
N LYS A 142 -1.38 4.41 -9.58
CA LYS A 142 -2.48 4.18 -10.51
C LYS A 142 -2.40 5.04 -11.77
N TYR A 143 -1.62 6.11 -11.74
CA TYR A 143 -1.48 7.08 -12.83
C TYR A 143 -0.13 6.98 -13.57
N ILE A 144 0.75 6.09 -13.14
CA ILE A 144 2.04 5.76 -13.76
C ILE A 144 1.92 4.38 -14.39
#